data_AF-A0A0Q9QM22-F1
#
_entry.id   AF-A0A0Q9QM22-F1
#
_cell.length_a   1.000
_cell.length_b   1.000
_cell.length_c   1.000
_cell.angle_alpha   90.00
_cell.angle_beta   90.00
_cell.angle_gamma   90.00
#
_symmetry.space_group_name_H-M   'P 1'
#
loop_
_entity.id
_entity.type
_entity.pdbx_description
1 polymer ?
#
loop_
_entity_poly.entity_id
_entity_poly.type
_entity_poly.pdbx_seq_one_letter_code
_entity_poly.pdbx_strand_id
1 'polypeptide(L)'
;MKSEVKLQDEQKATSLCGNHVARLVPSTDGPKLMINREEYALNEACWDVEMFHGRNNSILIFYWKGEVKLSVKMPPMAQIEAFVTRLFQCLSSKLRVVQPI
;
A
#
# COMPACT_ATOMS: atom_id res chain seq x y z
N MET A 1 2.42 -4.88 -26.82
CA MET A 1 2.02 -3.47 -26.99
C MET A 1 0.77 -3.04 -26.19
N LYS A 2 -0.48 -3.45 -26.49
CA LYS A 2 -1.66 -3.01 -25.69
C LYS A 2 -1.65 -3.50 -24.23
N SER A 3 -1.06 -4.67 -23.97
CA SER A 3 -1.01 -5.29 -22.65
C SER A 3 0.03 -4.64 -21.71
N GLU A 4 1.14 -4.16 -22.25
CA GLU A 4 2.23 -3.53 -21.48
C GLU A 4 1.86 -2.14 -20.99
N VAL A 5 1.13 -1.37 -21.80
CA VAL A 5 0.64 -0.03 -21.41
C VAL A 5 -0.38 -0.15 -20.28
N LYS A 6 -1.27 -1.15 -20.34
CA LYS A 6 -2.26 -1.42 -19.29
C LYS A 6 -1.62 -1.80 -17.96
N LEU A 7 -0.56 -2.62 -18.01
CA LEU A 7 0.23 -3.02 -16.84
C LEU A 7 1.03 -1.84 -16.26
N GLN A 8 1.59 -0.97 -17.10
CA GLN A 8 2.28 0.23 -16.64
C GLN A 8 1.33 1.24 -15.98
N ASP A 9 0.13 1.43 -16.52
CA ASP A 9 -0.87 2.33 -15.95
C ASP A 9 -1.40 1.79 -14.61
N GLU A 10 -1.62 0.48 -14.49
CA GLU A 10 -1.98 -0.14 -13.21
C GLU A 10 -0.84 -0.05 -12.18
N GLN A 11 0.40 -0.29 -12.59
CA GLN A 11 1.58 -0.14 -11.72
C GLN A 11 1.76 1.30 -11.23
N LYS A 12 1.45 2.28 -12.07
CA LYS A 12 1.51 3.70 -11.71
C LYS A 12 0.38 4.09 -10.75
N ALA A 13 -0.82 3.53 -10.94
CA ALA A 13 -1.97 3.77 -10.07
C ALA A 13 -1.81 3.16 -8.66
N THR A 14 -1.07 2.06 -8.53
CA THR A 14 -0.79 1.40 -7.25
C THR A 14 0.53 1.83 -6.62
N SER A 15 1.04 3.00 -7.00
CA SER A 15 2.29 3.54 -6.48
C SER A 15 2.08 4.84 -5.71
N LEU A 16 2.85 4.98 -4.63
CA LEU A 16 2.91 6.19 -3.82
C LEU A 16 4.13 7.02 -4.24
N CYS A 17 3.92 8.32 -4.46
CA CYS A 17 4.97 9.27 -4.85
C CYS A 17 5.72 8.91 -6.14
N GLY A 18 4.98 8.56 -7.21
CA GLY A 18 5.57 8.40 -8.55
C GLY A 18 6.49 7.19 -8.72
N ASN A 19 6.05 6.02 -8.24
CA ASN A 19 6.71 4.70 -8.39
C ASN A 19 8.01 4.46 -7.62
N HIS A 20 8.60 5.48 -6.98
CA HIS A 20 9.94 5.34 -6.39
C HIS A 20 9.97 5.01 -4.90
N VAL A 21 8.86 5.19 -4.19
CA VAL A 21 8.85 5.07 -2.72
C VAL A 21 8.14 3.81 -2.25
N ALA A 22 6.87 3.64 -2.62
CA ALA A 22 6.12 2.44 -2.28
C ALA A 22 5.16 2.02 -3.40
N ARG A 23 4.96 0.73 -3.60
CA ARG A 23 3.99 0.20 -4.58
C ARG A 23 3.33 -1.08 -4.10
N LEU A 24 2.04 -1.22 -4.38
CA LEU A 24 1.31 -2.47 -4.16
C LEU A 24 1.43 -3.35 -5.40
N VAL A 25 1.91 -4.58 -5.20
CA VAL A 25 2.14 -5.55 -6.27
C VAL A 25 1.30 -6.80 -5.99
N PRO A 26 0.48 -7.25 -6.95
CA PRO A 26 -0.15 -8.56 -6.86
C PRO A 26 0.92 -9.66 -7.03
N SER A 27 0.88 -10.69 -6.20
CA SER A 27 1.74 -11.88 -6.32
C SER A 27 0.92 -13.14 -6.08
N THR A 28 1.40 -14.27 -6.61
CA THR A 28 0.78 -15.59 -6.46
C THR A 28 0.60 -16.00 -5.01
N ASP A 29 1.50 -15.55 -4.14
CA ASP A 29 1.53 -15.90 -2.72
C ASP A 29 0.75 -14.88 -1.86
N GLY A 30 0.11 -13.90 -2.50
CA GLY A 30 -0.65 -12.83 -1.86
C GLY A 30 -0.17 -11.43 -2.25
N PRO A 31 -0.93 -10.38 -1.91
CA PRO A 31 -0.52 -9.00 -2.19
C PRO A 31 0.73 -8.63 -1.39
N LYS A 32 1.63 -7.86 -2.02
CA LYS A 32 2.87 -7.37 -1.42
C LYS A 32 2.93 -5.85 -1.50
N LEU A 33 3.47 -5.23 -0.46
CA LEU A 33 3.92 -3.85 -0.48
C LEU A 33 5.43 -3.86 -0.75
N MET A 34 5.84 -3.20 -1.82
CA MET A 34 7.25 -2.94 -2.08
C MET A 34 7.58 -1.55 -1.57
N ILE A 35 8.60 -1.42 -0.74
CA ILE A 35 9.15 -0.12 -0.33
C ILE A 35 10.61 -0.10 -0.79
N ASN A 36 10.97 0.82 -1.67
CA ASN A 36 12.25 0.80 -2.39
C ASN A 36 12.50 -0.57 -3.08
N ARG A 37 13.44 -1.38 -2.56
CA ARG A 37 13.79 -2.71 -3.06
C ARG A 37 13.36 -3.85 -2.12
N GLU A 38 12.70 -3.51 -1.02
CA GLU A 38 12.28 -4.47 -0.02
C GLU A 38 10.83 -4.89 -0.24
N GLU A 39 10.54 -6.17 0.03
CA GLU A 39 9.20 -6.73 -0.09
C GLU A 39 8.58 -6.98 1.28
N TYR A 40 7.30 -6.62 1.41
CA TYR A 40 6.52 -6.80 2.63
C TYR A 40 5.22 -7.55 2.29
N ALA A 41 5.06 -8.75 2.82
CA ALA A 41 3.93 -9.62 2.52
C ALA A 41 2.67 -9.16 3.30
N LEU A 42 1.63 -8.70 2.60
CA LEU A 42 0.45 -8.11 3.23
C LEU A 42 -0.59 -9.14 3.68
N ASN A 43 -0.39 -10.42 3.36
CA ASN A 43 -1.14 -11.54 3.91
C ASN A 43 -0.69 -11.91 5.34
N GLU A 44 0.46 -11.41 5.81
CA GLU A 44 0.91 -11.61 7.19
C GLU A 44 0.16 -10.71 8.18
N ALA A 45 0.11 -11.13 9.45
CA ALA A 45 -0.53 -10.34 10.51
C ALA A 45 0.38 -9.28 11.13
N CYS A 46 1.68 -9.31 10.86
CA CYS A 46 2.70 -8.54 11.58
C CYS A 46 2.89 -7.09 11.10
N TRP A 47 1.99 -6.57 10.27
CA TRP A 47 2.03 -5.20 9.77
C TRP A 47 0.79 -4.41 10.17
N ASP A 48 0.93 -3.09 10.21
CA ASP A 48 -0.16 -2.14 10.41
C ASP A 48 0.08 -0.84 9.63
N VAL A 49 -0.95 -0.01 9.52
CA VAL A 49 -0.90 1.27 8.82
C VAL A 49 -1.65 2.35 9.58
N GLU A 50 -1.02 3.51 9.70
CA GLU A 50 -1.66 4.73 10.20
C GLU A 50 -1.73 5.78 9.10
N MET A 51 -2.84 6.50 9.05
CA MET A 51 -3.02 7.61 8.12
C MET A 51 -3.51 8.84 8.88
N PHE A 52 -2.75 9.93 8.80
CA PHE A 52 -3.12 11.22 9.35
C PHE A 52 -3.51 12.14 8.21
N HIS A 53 -4.73 12.66 8.24
CA HIS A 53 -5.22 13.62 7.24
C HIS A 53 -5.35 15.00 7.85
N GLY A 54 -4.48 15.93 7.43
CA GLY A 54 -4.56 17.35 7.79
C GLY A 54 -5.12 18.18 6.65
N ARG A 55 -5.40 19.47 6.93
CA ARG A 55 -6.00 20.41 5.97
C ARG A 55 -5.24 20.52 4.65
N ASN A 56 -3.92 20.50 4.72
CA ASN A 56 -3.05 20.72 3.55
C ASN A 56 -2.27 19.47 3.13
N ASN A 57 -2.05 18.54 4.06
CA ASN A 57 -1.12 17.43 3.90
C ASN A 57 -1.69 16.19 4.59
N SER A 58 -1.41 15.03 4.02
CA SER A 58 -1.66 13.75 4.68
C SER A 58 -0.34 13.01 4.87
N ILE A 59 -0.26 12.18 5.89
CA ILE A 59 0.90 11.33 6.17
C ILE A 59 0.41 9.89 6.25
N LEU A 60 1.16 8.98 5.63
CA LEU A 60 0.99 7.54 5.75
C LEU A 60 2.20 6.95 6.47
N ILE A 61 1.93 6.12 7.47
CA ILE A 61 2.95 5.37 8.18
C ILE A 61 2.64 3.88 8.03
N PHE A 62 3.62 3.10 7.57
CA PHE A 62 3.52 1.65 7.50
C PHE A 62 4.50 1.02 8.48
N TYR A 63 3.97 0.10 9.28
CA TYR A 63 4.69 -0.64 10.30
C TYR A 63 4.86 -2.10 9.89
N TRP A 64 6.03 -2.67 10.16
CA TRP A 64 6.32 -4.09 10.00
C TRP A 64 7.02 -4.62 11.24
N LYS A 65 6.43 -5.62 11.89
CA LYS A 65 6.92 -6.22 13.15
C LYS A 65 7.21 -5.18 14.23
N GLY A 66 6.37 -4.14 14.31
CA GLY A 66 6.50 -3.04 15.26
C GLY A 66 7.48 -1.93 14.84
N GLU A 67 8.17 -2.08 13.71
CA GLU A 67 9.12 -1.08 13.21
C GLU A 67 8.51 -0.23 12.10
N VAL A 68 8.79 1.08 12.10
CA VAL A 68 8.41 1.98 11.00
C VAL A 68 9.27 1.68 9.78
N LYS A 69 8.65 1.26 8.66
CA LYS A 69 9.33 1.03 7.38
C LYS A 69 9.06 2.11 6.34
N LEU A 70 7.93 2.81 6.49
CA LEU A 70 7.58 3.94 5.65
C LEU A 70 6.93 5.01 6.53
N SER A 71 7.38 6.25 6.38
CA SER A 71 6.68 7.43 6.91
C SER A 71 6.82 8.53 5.88
N VAL A 72 5.73 8.82 5.18
CA VAL A 72 5.77 9.73 4.04
C VAL A 72 4.60 10.67 4.02
N LYS A 73 4.90 11.91 3.64
CA LYS A 73 3.90 12.87 3.24
C LYS A 73 3.30 12.44 1.91
N MET A 74 2.00 12.20 1.91
CA MET A 74 1.26 11.76 0.75
C MET A 74 1.02 12.92 -0.23
N PRO A 75 1.05 12.65 -1.55
CA PRO A 75 0.45 13.51 -2.57
C PRO A 75 -1.05 13.76 -2.31
N PRO A 76 -1.68 14.70 -3.02
CA PRO A 76 -3.13 14.90 -2.95
C PRO A 76 -3.90 13.59 -3.11
N MET A 77 -4.95 13.36 -2.31
CA MET A 77 -5.65 12.07 -2.27
C MET A 77 -6.12 11.59 -3.64
N ALA A 78 -6.55 12.48 -4.53
CA ALA A 78 -6.95 12.13 -5.90
C ALA A 78 -5.86 11.42 -6.71
N GLN A 79 -4.57 11.62 -6.39
CA GLN A 79 -3.46 10.96 -7.09
C GLN A 79 -3.14 9.57 -6.51
N ILE A 80 -3.60 9.27 -5.29
CA ILE A 80 -3.21 8.08 -4.53
C ILE A 80 -4.41 7.26 -4.04
N GLU A 81 -5.61 7.62 -4.46
CA GLU A 81 -6.86 6.97 -4.08
C GLU A 81 -6.83 5.47 -4.37
N ALA A 82 -6.33 5.07 -5.54
CA ALA A 82 -6.20 3.66 -5.92
C ALA A 82 -5.22 2.90 -5.00
N PHE A 83 -4.09 3.53 -4.64
CA PHE A 83 -3.13 2.95 -3.70
C PHE A 83 -3.78 2.73 -2.31
N VAL A 84 -4.39 3.77 -1.75
CA VAL A 84 -5.01 3.71 -0.42
C VAL A 84 -6.17 2.74 -0.38
N THR A 85 -7.01 2.73 -1.42
CA THR A 85 -8.14 1.80 -1.53
C THR A 85 -7.66 0.34 -1.55
N ARG A 86 -6.62 0.02 -2.32
CA ARG A 86 -6.07 -1.34 -2.35
C ARG A 86 -5.39 -1.73 -1.04
N LEU A 87 -4.69 -0.80 -0.38
CA LEU A 87 -4.10 -1.06 0.93
C LEU A 87 -5.18 -1.36 1.97
N PHE A 88 -6.27 -0.58 1.98
CA PHE A 88 -7.42 -0.79 2.85
C PHE A 88 -8.12 -2.13 2.59
N GLN A 89 -8.23 -2.54 1.31
CA GLN A 89 -8.75 -3.87 0.96
C GLN A 89 -7.90 -4.99 1.54
N CYS A 90 -6.56 -4.87 1.50
CA CYS A 90 -5.64 -5.83 2.10
C CYS A 90 -5.76 -5.88 3.63
N LEU A 91 -5.96 -4.72 4.27
CA LEU A 91 -6.20 -4.66 5.72
C LEU A 91 -7.54 -5.30 6.10
N SER A 92 -8.59 -5.03 5.31
CA SER A 92 -9.95 -5.51 5.57
C SER A 92 -10.10 -7.01 5.32
N SER A 93 -9.34 -7.60 4.39
CA SER A 93 -9.30 -9.05 4.21
C SER A 93 -8.63 -9.72 5.40
N LYS A 94 -7.54 -9.15 5.93
CA LYS A 94 -6.90 -9.61 7.18
C LYS A 94 -7.88 -9.57 8.36
N LEU A 95 -8.60 -8.47 8.56
CA LEU A 95 -9.55 -8.35 9.68
C LEU A 95 -10.70 -9.37 9.62
N ARG A 96 -11.15 -9.77 8.42
CA ARG A 96 -12.18 -10.81 8.28
C ARG A 96 -11.70 -12.21 8.63
N VAL A 97 -10.39 -12.49 8.56
CA VAL A 97 -9.82 -13.79 8.95
C VAL A 97 -9.70 -13.90 10.47
N VAL A 98 -9.60 -12.77 11.18
CA VAL A 98 -9.52 -12.69 12.64
C VAL A 98 -10.93 -12.45 13.22
N GLN A 99 -11.86 -13.38 13.00
CA GLN A 99 -13.11 -13.38 13.79
C GLN A 99 -12.83 -13.94 15.18
N PRO A 100 -13.22 -13.25 16.27
CA PRO A 100 -13.14 -13.82 17.60
C PRO A 100 -14.14 -14.98 17.72
N ILE A 101 -13.67 -16.10 18.25
CA ILE A 101 -14.49 -17.26 18.66
C ILE A 101 -15.40 -16.85 19.82
#